data_AF-A0A918CYD4-F1
#
_entry.id   AF-A0A918CYD4-F1
#
_cell.length_a   1.000
_cell.length_b   1.000
_cell.length_c   1.000
_cell.angle_alpha   90.00
_cell.angle_beta   90.00
_cell.angle_gamma   90.00
#
_symmetry.space_group_name_H-M   'P 1'
#
loop_
_entity.id
_entity.type
_entity.pdbx_description
1 polymer ?
#
loop_
_entity_poly.entity_id
_entity_poly.type
_entity_poly.pdbx_seq_one_letter_code
_entity_poly.pdbx_strand_id
1 'polypeptide(L)' 'MKENEGVYAIIITCLILIAFVVPYTLLPNVEKWYGSFLFWTVLTVIVIGVNYLLIRDWGKKQ' A
#
# COMPACT_ATOMS: atom_id res chain seq x y z
N MET A 1 8.36 16.28 -16.77
CA MET A 1 8.18 15.83 -15.38
C MET A 1 8.32 14.31 -15.41
N LYS A 2 9.25 13.71 -14.64
CA LYS A 2 9.69 12.30 -14.81
C LYS A 2 8.47 11.37 -14.84
N GLU A 3 8.28 10.67 -15.95
CA GLU A 3 7.11 9.84 -16.29
C GLU A 3 6.71 8.83 -15.19
N ASN A 4 7.67 8.41 -14.36
CA ASN A 4 7.48 7.37 -13.36
C ASN A 4 7.03 7.92 -12.00
N GLU A 5 7.32 9.19 -11.67
CA GLU A 5 7.01 9.76 -10.35
C GLU A 5 5.50 9.90 -10.12
N GLY A 6 4.75 10.25 -11.17
CA GLY A 6 3.29 10.33 -11.11
C GLY A 6 2.64 8.97 -10.86
N VAL A 7 3.19 7.91 -11.45
CA VAL A 7 2.71 6.53 -11.25
C VAL A 7 2.90 6.10 -9.80
N TYR A 8 4.07 6.37 -9.21
CA TYR A 8 4.33 6.07 -7.80
C TYR A 8 3.43 6.87 -6.85
N ALA A 9 3.18 8.14 -7.14
CA ALA A 9 2.27 8.98 -6.36
C ALA A 9 0.82 8.45 -6.39
N ILE A 10 0.36 7.98 -7.55
CA ILE A 10 -0.96 7.35 -7.70
C ILE A 10 -1.03 6.03 -6.94
N ILE A 11 0.01 5.18 -7.03
CA ILE A 11 0.06 3.90 -6.31
C ILE A 11 -0.02 4.11 -4.79
N ILE A 12 0.76 5.06 -4.26
CA ILE A 12 0.76 5.40 -2.83
C ILE A 12 -0.60 5.94 -2.40
N THR A 13 -1.20 6.83 -3.20
CA THR A 13 -2.54 7.38 -2.95
C THR A 13 -3.59 6.27 -2.89
N CYS A 14 -3.59 5.35 -3.86
CA CYS A 14 -4.49 4.19 -3.86
C CYS A 14 -4.28 3.30 -2.63
N LEU A 15 -3.03 3.05 -2.23
CA LEU A 15 -2.72 2.26 -1.03
C LEU A 15 -3.28 2.90 0.24
N ILE A 16 -3.13 4.22 0.41
CA ILE A 16 -3.67 4.96 1.56
C ILE A 16 -5.21 4.88 1.58
N LEU A 17 -5.85 5.05 0.42
CA LEU A 17 -7.30 4.94 0.31
C LEU A 17 -7.79 3.53 0.67
N ILE A 18 -7.12 2.48 0.19
CA ILE A 18 -7.46 1.09 0.54
C ILE A 18 -7.28 0.85 2.04
N ALA A 19 -6.19 1.37 2.64
CA ALA A 19 -5.92 1.26 4.07
C ALA A 19 -7.00 1.94 4.94
N PHE A 20 -7.73 2.92 4.42
CA PHE A 20 -8.88 3.53 5.09
C PHE A 20 -10.19 2.84 4.73
N VAL A 21 -10.50 2.72 3.44
CA VAL A 21 -11.80 2.24 2.98
C VAL A 21 -12.05 0.81 3.44
N VAL A 22 -11.07 -0.09 3.33
CA VAL A 22 -11.29 -1.52 3.64
C VAL A 22 -11.63 -1.77 5.12
N PRO A 23 -10.88 -1.27 6.11
CA PRO A 23 -11.24 -1.48 7.51
C PRO A 23 -12.52 -0.77 7.92
N TYR A 24 -12.79 0.43 7.38
CA TYR A 24 -13.94 1.23 7.81
C TYR A 24 -15.25 0.96 7.03
N THR A 25 -15.21 0.23 5.90
CA THR A 25 -16.41 -0.06 5.09
C THR A 25 -16.68 -1.55 4.89
N LEU A 26 -15.65 -2.36 4.61
CA LEU A 26 -15.79 -3.79 4.26
C LEU A 26 -15.56 -4.72 5.44
N LEU A 27 -14.78 -4.29 6.43
CA LEU A 27 -14.57 -4.98 7.70
C LEU A 27 -15.14 -4.20 8.90
N PRO A 28 -16.40 -3.72 8.89
CA PRO A 28 -16.95 -2.99 10.05
C PRO A 28 -17.01 -3.88 11.31
N ASN A 29 -17.09 -5.21 11.14
CA ASN A 29 -16.98 -6.20 12.23
C ASN A 29 -15.53 -6.66 12.45
N VAL A 30 -14.58 -5.71 12.49
CA VAL A 30 -13.15 -5.95 12.73
C VAL A 30 -12.85 -6.56 14.10
N GLU A 31 -13.88 -6.68 14.95
CA GLU A 31 -13.84 -7.34 16.26
C GLU A 31 -13.37 -8.80 16.18
N LYS A 32 -13.46 -9.45 15.00
CA LYS A 32 -12.81 -10.75 14.74
C LYS A 32 -11.33 -10.53 14.38
N TRP A 33 -10.50 -10.44 15.42
CA TRP A 33 -9.04 -10.28 15.45
C TRP A 33 -8.27 -10.97 14.29
N TYR A 34 -8.71 -12.15 13.86
CA TYR A 34 -8.10 -12.93 12.78
C TYR A 34 -8.22 -12.31 11.38
N GLY A 35 -9.36 -11.72 11.03
CA GLY A 35 -9.59 -11.13 9.71
C GLY A 35 -8.80 -9.84 9.52
N SER A 36 -8.70 -9.04 10.57
CA SER A 36 -7.91 -7.81 10.59
C SER A 36 -6.42 -8.13 10.46
N PHE A 37 -5.91 -9.12 11.21
CA PHE A 37 -4.49 -9.47 11.19
C PHE A 37 -3.98 -9.91 9.79
N LEU A 38 -4.75 -10.74 9.08
CA LEU A 38 -4.40 -11.15 7.72
C LEU A 38 -4.44 -9.97 6.74
N PHE A 39 -5.45 -9.11 6.85
CA PHE A 39 -5.56 -7.91 6.02
C PHE A 39 -4.36 -6.97 6.23
N TRP A 40 -4.04 -6.64 7.48
CA TRP A 40 -2.90 -5.80 7.81
C TRP A 40 -1.58 -6.41 7.37
N THR A 41 -1.40 -7.73 7.53
CA THR A 41 -0.19 -8.43 7.09
C THR A 41 0.00 -8.32 5.58
N VAL A 42 -1.04 -8.61 4.79
CA VAL A 42 -1.00 -8.53 3.32
C VAL A 42 -0.75 -7.08 2.88
N LEU A 43 -1.43 -6.11 3.50
CA LEU A 43 -1.26 -4.70 3.19
C LEU A 43 0.18 -4.25 3.45
N THR A 44 0.77 -4.62 4.59
CA THR A 44 2.17 -4.32 4.92
C THR A 44 3.14 -4.92 3.90
N VAL A 45 2.96 -6.18 3.49
CA VAL A 45 3.80 -6.83 2.47
C VAL A 45 3.74 -6.07 1.14
N ILE A 46 2.55 -5.65 0.72
CA ILE A 46 2.37 -4.85 -0.51
C ILE A 46 3.10 -3.52 -0.40
N VAL A 47 2.97 -2.81 0.73
CA VAL A 47 3.65 -1.52 0.97
C VAL A 47 5.16 -1.68 0.91
N ILE A 48 5.72 -2.74 1.51
CA ILE A 48 7.15 -3.04 1.46
C ILE A 48 7.60 -3.30 0.02
N GLY A 49 6.85 -4.10 -0.75
CA GLY A 49 7.16 -4.38 -2.15
C GLY A 49 7.18 -3.12 -3.02
N VAL A 50 6.18 -2.25 -2.87
CA VAL A 50 6.11 -0.95 -3.58
C VAL A 50 7.29 -0.05 -3.18
N ASN A 51 7.61 0.03 -1.89
CA ASN A 51 8.78 0.81 -1.42
C ASN A 51 10.09 0.27 -1.97
N TYR A 52 10.26 -1.05 -2.02
CA TYR A 52 11.45 -1.66 -2.59
C TYR A 52 11.60 -1.33 -4.08
N LEU A 53 10.52 -1.39 -4.87
CA LEU A 53 10.54 -0.99 -6.28
C LEU A 53 10.90 0.49 -6.45
N LEU A 54 10.33 1.36 -5.62
CA LEU A 54 10.62 2.80 -5.61
C LEU A 54 12.11 3.06 -5.36
N ILE A 55 12.68 2.46 -4.31
CA ILE A 55 14.08 2.64 -3.93
C ILE A 55 15.02 2.05 -4.99
N ARG A 56 14.68 0.89 -5.55
CA ARG A 56 15.48 0.23 -6.60
C ARG A 56 15.55 1.07 -7.87
N ASP A 57 14.44 1.67 -8.29
CA ASP A 57 14.41 2.56 -9.46
C ASP A 57 15.10 3.89 -9.20
N TRP A 58 15.10 4.39 -7.96
CA TRP A 58 15.93 5.53 -7.57
C TRP A 58 17.42 5.22 -7.63
N GLY A 59 17.86 4.05 -7.15
CA GLY A 59 19.26 3.63 -7.18
C GLY A 59 19.83 3.39 -8.59
N LYS A 60 18.97 2.99 -9.55
CA LYS A 60 19.36 2.85 -10.97
C LYS A 60 19.55 4.18 -11.70
N LYS A 61 19.15 5.30 -11.09
CA LYS A 61 19.21 6.63 -11.70
C LYS A 61 20.45 7.43 -11.27
N GLN A 62 21.37 6.82 -10.52
CA GLN A 62 22.74 7.30 -10.29
C GLN A 62 23.72 6.61 -11.23
#